data_AF-A0A5N3QU74-F1
#
_entry.id   AF-A0A5N3QU74-F1
#
_cell.length_a   1.000
_cell.length_b   1.000
_cell.length_c   1.000
_cell.angle_alpha   90.00
_cell.angle_beta   90.00
_cell.angle_gamma   90.00
#
_symmetry.space_group_name_H-M   'P 1'
#
loop_
_entity.id
_entity.type
_entity.pdbx_description
1 polymer ?
#
loop_
_entity_poly.entity_id
_entity_poly.type
_entity_poly.pdbx_seq_one_letter_code
_entity_poly.pdbx_strand_id
1 'polypeptide(L)' 'MVINVELLDGAIVEHDNEFYQLRVEEQRLVITELFTSARCSDSTKEKEVMRTVFASISSQPE' A
#
# COMPACT_ATOMS: atom_id res chain seq x y z
N MET A 1 -11.32 7.74 -9.44
CA MET A 1 -9.91 8.17 -9.35
C MET A 1 -9.05 7.04 -9.90
N VAL A 2 -8.16 7.34 -10.84
CA VAL A 2 -7.18 6.35 -11.35
C VAL A 2 -5.84 6.74 -10.76
N ILE A 3 -5.21 5.83 -10.03
CA ILE A 3 -3.85 6.03 -9.50
C ILE A 3 -2.88 5.28 -10.40
N ASN A 4 -1.81 5.94 -10.82
CA ASN A 4 -0.67 5.24 -11.41
C ASN A 4 0.07 4.50 -10.29
N VAL A 5 -0.05 3.17 -10.29
CA VAL A 5 0.55 2.30 -9.27
C VAL A 5 2.07 2.38 -9.23
N GLU A 6 2.73 2.78 -10.33
CA GLU A 6 4.18 2.99 -10.37
C GLU A 6 4.63 4.13 -9.44
N LEU A 7 3.76 5.12 -9.20
CA LEU A 7 4.03 6.22 -8.27
C LEU A 7 3.99 5.79 -6.80
N LEU A 8 3.47 4.58 -6.54
CA LEU A 8 3.40 4.02 -5.18
C LEU A 8 4.59 3.10 -4.88
N ASP A 9 5.48 2.84 -5.84
CA ASP A 9 6.63 1.97 -5.60
C ASP A 9 7.58 2.57 -4.54
N GLY A 10 7.83 1.78 -3.49
CA GLY A 10 8.64 2.20 -2.34
C GLY A 10 7.87 2.98 -1.27
N ALA A 11 6.59 3.31 -1.48
CA ALA A 11 5.79 4.00 -0.47
C ALA A 11 5.61 3.15 0.80
N ILE A 12 5.55 3.82 1.94
CA ILE A 12 5.32 3.19 3.25
C ILE A 12 3.97 3.65 3.79
N VAL A 13 3.20 2.70 4.31
CA VAL A 13 1.86 2.91 4.85
C VAL A 13 1.80 2.33 6.24
N GLU A 14 1.30 3.10 7.20
CA GLU A 14 0.96 2.61 8.53
C GLU A 14 -0.53 2.22 8.56
N HIS A 15 -0.81 0.98 8.97
CA HIS A 15 -2.18 0.47 9.14
C HIS A 15 -2.21 -0.49 10.33
N ASP A 16 -3.13 -0.25 11.27
CA ASP A 16 -3.31 -1.08 12.48
C ASP A 16 -2.02 -1.31 13.29
N ASN A 17 -1.23 -0.25 13.48
CA ASN A 17 0.10 -0.26 14.13
C ASN A 17 1.18 -1.11 13.43
N GLU A 18 0.93 -1.54 12.20
CA GLU A 18 1.89 -2.23 11.36
C GLU A 18 2.29 -1.35 10.17
N PHE A 19 3.52 -1.53 9.70
CA PHE A 19 4.07 -0.76 8.59
C PHE A 19 4.20 -1.66 7.37
N TYR A 20 3.69 -1.18 6.25
CA TYR A 20 3.68 -1.86 4.97
C TYR A 20 4.47 -1.07 3.96
N GLN A 21 5.26 -1.77 3.17
CA GLN A 21 5.89 -1.23 1.98
C GLN A 21 5.10 -1.68 0.75
N LEU A 22 4.82 -0.73 -0.12
CA LEU A 22 4.26 -0.97 -1.44
C LEU A 22 5.42 -1.16 -2.42
N ARG A 23 5.36 -2.21 -3.23
CA ARG A 23 6.34 -2.52 -4.28
C ARG A 23 5.62 -2.80 -5.58
N VAL A 24 6.18 -2.37 -6.70
CA VAL A 24 5.63 -2.72 -8.02
C VAL A 24 6.49 -3.81 -8.66
N GLU A 25 5.89 -4.99 -8.83
CA GLU A 25 6.51 -6.14 -9.48
C GLU A 25 5.66 -6.53 -10.69
N GLU A 26 6.24 -6.61 -11.88
CA GLU A 26 5.53 -7.03 -13.11
C GLU A 26 4.21 -6.26 -13.36
N GLN A 27 4.20 -4.95 -13.12
CA GLN A 27 3.01 -4.07 -13.21
C GLN A 27 1.91 -4.36 -12.17
N ARG A 28 2.23 -5.11 -11.11
CA ARG A 28 1.32 -5.38 -10.00
C ARG A 28 1.87 -4.78 -8.72
N LEU A 29 0.98 -4.22 -7.92
CA LEU A 29 1.32 -3.77 -6.59
C LEU A 29 1.41 -5.00 -5.67
N VAL A 30 2.51 -5.09 -4.94
CA VAL A 30 2.78 -6.08 -3.91
C VAL A 30 2.91 -5.34 -2.60
N ILE A 31 2.23 -5.83 -1.57
CA ILE A 31 2.25 -5.25 -0.23
C ILE A 31 3.06 -6.19 0.66
N THR A 32 4.11 -5.67 1.28
CA THR A 32 4.97 -6.42 2.21
C THR A 32 5.03 -5.70 3.54
N GLU A 33 5.02 -6.44 4.64
CA GLU A 33 5.33 -5.88 5.95
C GLU A 33 6.79 -5.38 6.00
N LEU A 34 7.01 -4.17 6.48
CA LEU A 34 8.29 -3.47 6.42
C LEU A 34 9.38 -4.17 7.27
N PHE A 35 9.03 -4.66 8.45
CA PHE A 35 10.02 -5.20 9.40
C PHE A 35 10.27 -6.70 9.26
N THR A 36 9.27 -7.45 8.79
CA THR A 36 9.37 -8.90 8.61
C THR A 36 9.70 -9.27 7.16
N SER A 37 9.55 -8.33 6.22
CA SER A 37 9.56 -8.58 4.77
C SER A 37 8.55 -9.64 4.33
N ALA A 38 7.58 -9.98 5.19
CA ALA A 38 6.55 -10.94 4.87
C ALA A 38 5.59 -10.33 3.85
N ARG A 39 5.31 -11.07 2.78
CA ARG A 39 4.29 -10.67 1.82
C ARG A 39 2.92 -10.76 2.48
N CYS A 40 2.12 -9.71 2.34
CA CYS A 40 0.73 -9.75 2.75
C CYS A 40 -0.01 -10.73 1.81
N SER A 41 -0.34 -11.92 2.32
CA SER A 41 -1.07 -12.95 1.55
C SER A 41 -2.58 -12.91 1.80
N ASP A 42 -3.03 -12.09 2.74
CA ASP A 42 -4.45 -11.94 3.07
C ASP A 42 -5.09 -10.84 2.21
N SER A 43 -5.97 -11.26 1.31
CA SER A 43 -6.70 -10.37 0.40
C SER A 43 -7.59 -9.34 1.11
N THR A 44 -8.02 -9.60 2.35
CA THR A 44 -8.79 -8.65 3.16
C THR A 44 -7.88 -7.53 3.63
N LYS A 45 -6.73 -7.91 4.17
CA LYS A 45 -5.72 -7.00 4.71
C LYS A 45 -5.08 -6.14 3.62
N GLU A 46 -4.77 -6.72 2.46
CA GLU A 46 -4.32 -5.94 1.29
C GLU A 46 -5.34 -4.85 0.89
N LYS A 47 -6.64 -5.17 0.88
CA LYS A 47 -7.68 -4.19 0.54
C LYS A 47 -7.78 -3.07 1.57
N GLU A 48 -7.59 -3.38 2.85
CA GLU A 48 -7.61 -2.37 3.91
C GLU A 48 -6.41 -1.42 3.81
N VAL A 49 -5.20 -1.96 3.66
CA VAL A 49 -3.99 -1.15 3.44
C VAL A 49 -4.16 -0.23 2.22
N MET A 50 -4.71 -0.77 1.12
CA MET A 50 -5.01 0.05 -0.06
C MET A 50 -6.06 1.13 0.21
N ARG A 51 -7.11 0.84 0.98
CA ARG A 51 -8.10 1.87 1.37
C ARG A 51 -7.46 3.00 2.16
N THR A 52 -6.54 2.68 3.07
CA THR A 52 -5.77 3.67 3.83
C THR A 52 -4.94 4.55 2.90
N VAL A 53 -4.25 3.96 1.91
CA VAL A 53 -3.53 4.70 0.85
C VAL A 53 -4.47 5.66 0.12
N PHE A 54 -5.62 5.16 -0.36
CA PHE A 54 -6.58 5.99 -1.09
C PHE A 54 -7.14 7.12 -0.22
N ALA A 55 -7.39 6.87 1.06
CA ALA A 55 -7.88 7.89 1.99
C ALA A 55 -6.84 9.00 2.21
N SER A 56 -5.56 8.64 2.37
CA SER A 56 -4.46 9.61 2.54
C SER A 56 -4.21 10.45 1.29
N ILE A 57 -4.39 9.90 0.10
CA ILE A 57 -4.25 10.64 -1.16
C ILE A 57 -5.46 11.57 -1.38
N SER A 58 -6.67 11.10 -1.07
CA SER A 58 -7.90 11.86 -1.29
C SER A 58 -8.10 12.99 -0.27
N SER A 59 -7.43 12.92 0.89
CA SER A 59 -7.54 13.93 1.94
C SER A 59 -6.56 15.09 1.79
N GLN A 60 -5.68 15.08 0.78
CA GLN A 60 -4.83 16.23 0.49
C GLN A 60 -5.64 17.31 -0.24
N PRO A 61 -5.84 18.51 0.35
CA PRO A 61 -6.44 19.63 -0.36
C PRO A 61 -5.47 20.12 -1.46
N GLU A 62 -6.04 20.44 -2.63
CA GLU A 62 -5.35 21.00 -3.81
C GLU A 62 -4.50 22.24 -3.50
#